data_AF-A0A972ELK6-F1
#
_entry.id   AF-A0A972ELK6-F1
#
_cell.length_a   1.000
_cell.length_b   1.000
_cell.length_c   1.000
_cell.angle_alpha   90.00
_cell.angle_beta   90.00
_cell.angle_gamma   90.00
#
_symmetry.space_group_name_H-M   'P 1'
#
loop_
_entity.id
_entity.type
_entity.pdbx_description
1 polymer ?
#
loop_
_entity_poly.entity_id
_entity_poly.type
_entity_poly.pdbx_seq_one_letter_code
_entity_poly.pdbx_strand_id
1 'polypeptide(L)'
;MMKRVLFFSLLFVMMITVSAQAIDETASIEVEGKTYTTRYDSHEIVDGQLEVRTSSIGDNPWATKKGIVEFRNDRAYIPVWMVVDCGGKQVDASNVTVGGSDIQTFLFECSKEPENIYVYINDNYSNAKMSGKTLLWSASQQIDEEVPVVEEEPVIIEDSQPVGIQYLLAELNEPIYKTTLEMLRSDEPIRNGSQGDAVRGVQTLLNEFGKNLPLTGGFYNMSLAALQDVERVFGMDNTDYVDDAVFEQLLINLQAFRKLDNLGEDEIIYHDELGISWDQEAYLKACAWEMKGKFYNAYQAFYQSGWNDYETRMEACVQKWPTDGEIYHNPSYYSSGTTLQIIVGKDDGQAMLIKIMRGDTLVSALFLGKGTTVTASLPAGTYTIKTGVGETWFGLNDAFGEDGYYETLLFDNDMREVTLDYGYDYTLRLNFSGEADPDADDVGSEPESFKDF
;
A
#
# COMPACT_ATOMS: atom_id res chain seq x y z
N MET A 1 -19.94 63.79 51.37
CA MET A 1 -18.64 64.41 51.05
C MET A 1 -17.67 63.29 50.69
N MET A 2 -17.04 63.40 49.52
CA MET A 2 -15.98 62.51 49.03
C MET A 2 -14.91 62.19 50.09
N LYS A 3 -14.31 60.99 50.04
CA LYS A 3 -12.95 60.83 49.51
C LYS A 3 -12.53 59.36 49.33
N ARG A 4 -12.05 59.11 48.11
CA ARG A 4 -11.31 57.98 47.55
C ARG A 4 -10.26 57.37 48.49
N VAL A 5 -10.08 56.06 48.38
CA VAL A 5 -8.75 55.43 48.43
C VAL A 5 -8.58 54.63 47.14
N LEU A 6 -7.62 55.05 46.33
CA LEU A 6 -7.07 54.27 45.22
C LEU A 6 -6.13 53.22 45.81
N PHE A 7 -6.24 51.98 45.35
CA PHE A 7 -5.07 51.11 45.25
C PHE A 7 -4.69 51.00 43.78
N PHE A 8 -3.58 51.66 43.44
CA PHE A 8 -2.80 51.35 42.25
C PHE A 8 -2.03 50.08 42.57
N SER A 9 -2.29 49.00 41.85
CA SER A 9 -1.34 47.91 41.69
C SER A 9 -1.04 47.82 40.21
N LEU A 10 0.13 48.32 39.86
CA LEU A 10 0.77 48.24 38.55
C LEU A 10 0.56 46.85 37.96
N LEU A 11 -0.03 46.78 36.76
CA LEU A 11 0.15 45.63 35.89
C LEU A 11 1.65 45.57 35.59
N PHE A 12 2.37 44.69 36.29
CA PHE A 12 3.66 44.25 35.81
C PHE A 12 3.34 43.38 34.59
N VAL A 13 3.53 43.96 33.40
CA VAL A 13 3.74 43.17 32.19
C VAL A 13 5.05 42.43 32.46
N MET A 14 4.94 41.26 33.05
CA MET A 14 6.03 40.31 33.08
C MET A 14 6.10 39.77 31.67
N MET A 15 6.86 40.47 30.82
CA MET A 15 7.50 39.83 29.69
C MET A 15 8.27 38.67 30.29
N ILE A 16 7.76 37.46 30.11
CA ILE A 16 8.57 36.26 30.29
C ILE A 16 9.53 36.28 29.10
N THR A 17 10.61 37.04 29.23
CA THR A 17 11.83 36.79 28.47
C THR A 17 12.36 35.48 29.03
N VAL A 18 12.03 34.38 28.36
CA VAL A 18 12.78 33.14 28.52
C VAL A 18 14.19 33.47 28.04
N SER A 19 15.13 33.55 28.98
CA SER A 19 16.53 33.73 28.67
C SER A 19 16.99 32.50 27.87
N ALA A 20 17.25 32.70 26.59
CA ALA A 20 17.96 31.77 25.75
C ALA A 20 19.31 31.43 26.40
N GLN A 21 19.41 30.25 27.02
CA GLN A 21 20.69 29.56 27.05
C GLN A 21 20.90 29.03 25.64
N ALA A 22 21.79 29.70 24.91
CA ALA A 22 22.21 29.29 23.58
C ALA A 22 22.86 27.90 23.66
N ILE A 23 22.10 26.88 23.28
CA ILE A 23 22.64 25.59 22.86
C ILE A 23 23.01 25.78 21.40
N ASP A 24 24.28 26.11 21.13
CA ASP A 24 24.83 26.30 19.79
C ASP A 24 25.07 24.91 19.16
N GLU A 25 23.99 24.18 18.88
CA GLU A 25 24.06 22.90 18.15
C GLU A 25 24.01 23.19 16.65
N THR A 26 25.20 23.33 16.08
CA THR A 26 25.42 23.47 14.64
C THR A 26 25.64 22.09 14.03
N ALA A 27 24.86 21.72 13.02
CA ALA A 27 25.15 20.58 12.17
C ALA A 27 26.02 21.05 11.00
N SER A 28 27.22 20.46 10.85
CA SER A 28 28.13 20.77 9.75
C SER A 28 28.32 19.55 8.87
N ILE A 29 28.28 19.77 7.57
CA ILE A 29 28.43 18.74 6.54
C ILE A 29 29.43 19.25 5.50
N GLU A 30 30.37 18.38 5.10
CA GLU A 30 31.31 18.66 4.02
C GLU A 30 30.86 17.97 2.72
N VAL A 31 30.56 18.76 1.67
CA VAL A 31 30.21 18.26 0.34
C VAL A 31 31.23 18.79 -0.66
N GLU A 32 31.87 17.88 -1.40
CA GLU A 32 32.88 18.19 -2.42
C GLU A 32 34.00 19.13 -1.90
N GLY A 33 34.40 18.96 -0.63
CA GLY A 33 35.48 19.75 0.00
C GLY A 33 35.06 21.14 0.50
N LYS A 34 33.75 21.43 0.55
CA LYS A 34 33.19 22.63 1.16
C LYS A 34 32.29 22.27 2.34
N THR A 35 32.52 22.91 3.48
CA THR A 35 31.70 22.75 4.69
C THR A 35 30.52 23.70 4.67
N TYR A 36 29.33 23.14 4.83
CA TYR A 36 28.08 23.86 5.01
C TYR A 36 27.58 23.62 6.43
N THR A 37 27.16 24.69 7.10
CA THR A 37 26.75 24.62 8.50
C THR A 37 25.34 25.18 8.66
N THR A 38 24.45 24.38 9.24
CA THR A 38 23.09 24.80 9.61
C THR A 38 22.99 24.86 11.12
N ARG A 39 22.39 25.94 11.62
CA ARG A 39 22.18 26.19 13.04
C ARG A 39 20.68 26.16 13.35
N TYR A 40 20.32 25.43 14.40
CA TYR A 40 18.98 25.50 14.96
C TYR A 40 18.83 26.80 15.77
N ASP A 41 17.78 27.57 15.53
CA ASP A 41 17.57 28.86 16.20
C ASP A 41 16.42 28.82 17.21
N SER A 42 15.23 28.34 16.81
CA SER A 42 14.06 28.26 17.69
C SER A 42 12.99 27.33 17.14
N HIS A 43 12.04 26.92 17.99
CA HIS A 43 10.78 26.34 17.57
C HIS A 43 9.63 26.89 18.42
N GLU A 44 8.42 26.88 17.87
CA GLU A 44 7.18 27.24 18.58
C GLU A 44 5.99 26.48 17.97
N ILE A 45 4.97 26.19 18.76
CA ILE A 45 3.71 25.65 18.23
C ILE A 45 2.71 26.80 18.10
N VAL A 46 2.25 27.06 16.88
CA VAL A 46 1.26 28.08 16.55
C VAL A 46 0.12 27.40 15.80
N ASP A 47 -1.11 27.52 16.31
CA ASP A 47 -2.31 26.97 15.68
C ASP A 47 -2.23 25.47 15.32
N GLY A 48 -1.55 24.67 16.17
CA GLY A 48 -1.38 23.23 15.96
C GLY A 48 -0.26 22.84 14.99
N GLN A 49 0.51 23.81 14.52
CA GLN A 49 1.68 23.61 13.68
C GLN A 49 2.95 23.96 14.45
N LEU A 50 3.92 23.05 14.45
CA LEU A 50 5.25 23.31 14.95
C LEU A 50 6.02 24.10 13.90
N GLU A 51 6.33 25.36 14.20
CA GLU A 51 7.30 26.15 13.46
C GLU A 51 8.70 25.84 13.96
N VAL A 52 9.63 25.52 13.06
CA VAL A 52 11.06 25.38 13.38
C VAL A 52 11.86 26.36 12.54
N ARG A 53 12.68 27.18 13.21
CA ARG A 53 13.55 28.18 12.59
C ARG A 53 15.00 27.73 12.63
N THR A 54 15.65 27.79 11.47
CA THR A 54 17.07 27.50 11.31
C THR A 54 17.76 28.58 10.49
N SER A 55 19.06 28.76 10.73
CA SER A 55 19.91 29.68 9.97
C SER A 55 21.06 28.93 9.31
N SER A 56 21.42 29.37 8.10
CA SER A 56 22.64 28.91 7.42
C SER A 56 23.83 29.78 7.80
N ILE A 57 24.97 29.17 8.10
CA ILE A 57 26.23 29.89 8.37
C ILE A 57 27.13 29.78 7.13
N GLY A 58 27.30 30.89 6.40
CA GLY A 58 28.16 31.00 5.20
C GLY A 58 27.40 31.21 3.89
N ASP A 59 28.12 31.26 2.75
CA ASP A 59 27.52 31.39 1.41
C ASP A 59 26.73 30.12 1.06
N ASN A 60 25.46 30.06 1.46
CA ASN A 60 24.54 29.00 1.07
C ASN A 60 23.82 29.41 -0.25
N PRO A 61 24.18 28.84 -1.41
CA PRO A 61 23.59 29.22 -2.70
C PRO A 61 22.11 28.82 -2.85
N TRP A 62 21.54 28.10 -1.87
CA TRP A 62 20.17 27.59 -1.90
C TRP A 62 19.15 28.50 -1.20
N ALA A 63 19.58 29.58 -0.54
CA ALA A 63 18.70 30.43 0.27
C ALA A 63 17.77 31.39 -0.51
N THR A 64 17.82 31.44 -1.86
CA THR A 64 17.14 32.52 -2.63
C THR A 64 16.26 32.10 -3.81
N LYS A 65 15.91 30.81 -3.99
CA LYS A 65 15.01 30.40 -5.08
C LYS A 65 13.69 29.79 -4.57
N LYS A 66 12.57 30.48 -4.83
CA LYS A 66 11.21 29.91 -4.80
C LYS A 66 11.09 28.83 -5.89
N GLY A 67 10.74 27.60 -5.51
CA GLY A 67 10.46 26.50 -6.42
C GLY A 67 8.97 26.15 -6.44
N ILE A 68 8.44 25.88 -7.63
CA ILE A 68 7.13 25.26 -7.88
C ILE A 68 7.33 23.74 -7.88
N VAL A 69 6.37 22.98 -7.36
CA VAL A 69 6.36 21.51 -7.33
C VAL A 69 5.40 20.97 -8.39
N GLU A 70 5.87 20.12 -9.30
CA GLU A 70 5.08 19.29 -10.22
C GLU A 70 5.50 17.82 -10.06
N PHE A 71 4.53 16.90 -10.06
CA PHE A 71 4.72 15.50 -9.69
C PHE A 71 4.67 14.54 -10.88
N ARG A 72 5.56 13.53 -10.87
CA ARG A 72 5.40 12.20 -11.48
C ARG A 72 6.42 11.22 -10.88
N ASN A 73 5.98 10.00 -10.56
CA ASN A 73 6.74 8.82 -10.13
C ASN A 73 8.02 9.09 -9.33
N ASP A 74 7.90 9.01 -8.00
CA ASP A 74 8.98 8.75 -7.05
C ASP A 74 10.28 9.57 -7.20
N ARG A 75 10.13 10.91 -7.20
CA ARG A 75 10.95 11.95 -6.48
C ARG A 75 11.27 13.19 -7.33
N ALA A 76 11.40 14.37 -6.66
CA ALA A 76 12.47 15.36 -6.93
C ALA A 76 12.75 16.39 -5.77
N TYR A 77 14.06 16.67 -5.59
CA TYR A 77 14.90 17.51 -4.67
C TYR A 77 14.47 18.99 -4.38
N ILE A 78 14.83 19.68 -3.26
CA ILE A 78 16.17 20.21 -2.80
C ILE A 78 16.20 20.48 -1.24
N PRO A 79 17.28 21.07 -0.63
CA PRO A 79 18.12 20.49 0.43
C PRO A 79 17.69 20.84 1.87
N VAL A 80 18.03 19.97 2.83
CA VAL A 80 17.68 20.02 4.26
C VAL A 80 16.27 19.48 4.55
N TRP A 81 16.18 18.16 4.62
CA TRP A 81 15.02 17.49 5.22
C TRP A 81 15.16 17.56 6.74
N MET A 82 14.28 18.32 7.37
CA MET A 82 14.05 18.26 8.81
C MET A 82 12.88 17.29 9.03
N VAL A 83 13.10 16.30 9.88
CA VAL A 83 12.06 15.35 10.29
C VAL A 83 11.93 15.47 11.79
N VAL A 84 10.69 15.61 12.23
CA VAL A 84 10.36 15.83 13.63
C VAL A 84 9.62 14.60 14.16
N ASP A 85 10.02 14.11 15.34
CA ASP A 85 9.32 13.02 16.00
C ASP A 85 8.27 13.58 16.97
N CYS A 86 7.01 13.61 16.51
CA CYS A 86 5.87 14.11 17.26
C CYS A 86 5.11 12.94 17.91
N GLY A 87 5.55 12.56 19.11
CA GLY A 87 4.87 11.54 19.93
C GLY A 87 5.03 10.11 19.41
N GLY A 88 6.21 9.76 18.87
CA GLY A 88 6.53 8.44 18.34
C GLY A 88 6.23 8.28 16.85
N LYS A 89 5.87 9.37 16.16
CA LYS A 89 5.62 9.41 14.71
C LYS A 89 6.52 10.46 14.05
N GLN A 90 7.17 10.07 12.96
CA GLN A 90 7.99 10.98 12.15
C GLN A 90 7.09 11.81 11.23
N VAL A 91 7.23 13.13 11.31
CA VAL A 91 6.45 14.10 10.53
C VAL A 91 7.41 14.94 9.68
N ASP A 92 7.07 15.06 8.40
CA ASP A 92 7.79 15.86 7.42
C ASP A 92 7.30 17.31 7.39
N ALA A 93 8.16 18.24 6.95
CA ALA A 93 7.81 19.64 6.85
C ALA A 93 6.79 19.87 5.72
N SER A 94 5.64 20.44 6.05
CA SER A 94 4.57 20.71 5.08
C SER A 94 4.75 22.03 4.34
N ASN A 95 5.53 22.99 4.88
CA ASN A 95 5.79 24.29 4.23
C ASN A 95 7.13 24.92 4.66
N VAL A 96 7.83 25.55 3.71
CA VAL A 96 9.08 26.30 3.96
C VAL A 96 8.90 27.77 3.62
N THR A 97 9.05 28.65 4.61
CA THR A 97 9.06 30.11 4.40
C THR A 97 10.46 30.66 4.66
N VAL A 98 11.02 31.35 3.66
CA VAL A 98 12.36 31.97 3.77
C VAL A 98 12.23 33.38 4.32
N GLY A 99 12.75 33.62 5.52
CA GLY A 99 12.78 34.92 6.18
C GLY A 99 14.12 35.62 5.98
N GLY A 100 14.21 36.56 5.04
CA GLY A 100 15.50 37.21 4.72
C GLY A 100 16.51 36.26 4.08
N SER A 101 17.75 36.70 3.85
CA SER A 101 18.73 35.95 3.04
C SER A 101 19.22 34.63 3.65
N ASP A 102 19.02 34.40 4.96
CA ASP A 102 19.75 33.34 5.68
C ASP A 102 18.91 32.53 6.69
N ILE A 103 17.62 32.83 6.89
CA ILE A 103 16.74 32.13 7.85
C ILE A 103 15.63 31.36 7.11
N GLN A 104 15.45 30.09 7.48
CA GLN A 104 14.40 29.22 6.97
C GLN A 104 13.45 28.84 8.11
N THR A 105 12.14 28.87 7.84
CA THR A 105 11.09 28.42 8.75
C THR A 105 10.38 27.22 8.14
N PHE A 106 10.33 26.12 8.88
CA PHE A 106 9.67 24.87 8.52
C PHE A 106 8.43 24.69 9.38
N LEU A 107 7.31 24.33 8.76
CA LEU A 107 6.05 24.06 9.46
C LEU A 107 5.79 22.55 9.45
N PHE A 108 5.46 21.99 10.62
CA PHE A 108 5.10 20.59 10.79
C PHE A 108 3.73 20.50 11.47
N GLU A 109 2.85 19.65 10.98
CA GLU A 109 1.57 19.42 11.65
C GLU A 109 1.76 18.43 12.79
N CYS A 110 1.80 18.96 14.02
CA CYS A 110 2.08 18.17 15.20
C CYS A 110 1.01 18.37 16.25
N SER A 111 0.38 17.27 16.65
CA SER A 111 -0.65 17.25 17.70
C SER A 111 -0.07 17.42 19.10
N LYS A 112 1.26 17.27 19.27
CA LYS A 112 2.04 17.45 20.50
C LYS A 112 3.45 17.94 20.18
N GLU A 113 4.09 18.60 21.14
CA GLU A 113 5.49 19.02 21.03
C GLU A 113 6.42 17.80 20.89
N PRO A 114 7.41 17.83 19.98
CA PRO A 114 8.24 16.67 19.71
C PRO A 114 9.27 16.39 20.80
N GLU A 115 9.68 15.13 20.92
CA GLU A 115 10.75 14.75 21.84
C GLU A 115 12.14 14.92 21.22
N ASN A 116 12.26 14.81 19.89
CA ASN A 116 13.52 14.94 19.17
C ASN A 116 13.31 15.58 17.78
N ILE A 117 14.31 16.33 17.31
CA ILE A 117 14.35 16.91 15.95
C ILE A 117 15.60 16.39 15.23
N TYR A 118 15.46 15.88 14.01
CA TYR A 118 16.56 15.31 13.23
C TYR A 118 16.72 15.98 11.86
N VAL A 119 17.92 15.84 11.27
CA VAL A 119 18.21 16.13 9.86
C VAL A 119 18.71 14.88 9.15
N TYR A 120 18.22 14.69 7.92
CA TYR A 120 18.65 13.60 7.03
C TYR A 120 19.35 14.13 5.78
N ILE A 121 20.41 13.43 5.37
CA ILE A 121 21.27 13.81 4.24
C ILE A 121 21.33 12.68 3.21
N ASN A 122 21.35 13.08 1.94
CA ASN A 122 21.71 12.23 0.81
C ASN A 122 23.06 12.69 0.24
N ASP A 123 24.10 11.85 0.34
CA ASP A 123 25.45 12.20 -0.10
C ASP A 123 25.67 12.12 -1.61
N ASN A 124 24.72 11.65 -2.42
CA ASN A 124 24.88 11.66 -3.88
C ASN A 124 23.56 11.90 -4.62
N TYR A 125 23.59 12.91 -5.49
CA TYR A 125 22.48 13.37 -6.34
C TYR A 125 21.98 12.34 -7.37
N SER A 126 22.56 11.14 -7.42
CA SER A 126 22.13 10.05 -8.29
C SER A 126 22.08 8.74 -7.49
N ASN A 127 20.87 8.23 -7.31
CA ASN A 127 20.50 6.89 -6.83
C ASN A 127 20.49 6.65 -5.30
N ALA A 128 19.26 6.65 -4.76
CA ALA A 128 18.68 5.61 -3.89
C ALA A 128 19.41 5.11 -2.62
N LYS A 129 20.26 5.90 -1.97
CA LYS A 129 20.67 5.60 -0.57
C LYS A 129 20.73 6.85 0.30
N MET A 130 19.87 6.92 1.32
CA MET A 130 19.98 7.91 2.39
C MET A 130 21.18 7.53 3.27
N SER A 131 22.09 8.48 3.51
CA SER A 131 23.36 8.21 4.19
C SER A 131 23.58 9.19 5.34
N GLY A 132 22.70 9.17 6.33
CA GLY A 132 22.98 9.80 7.62
C GLY A 132 21.76 10.43 8.27
N LYS A 133 21.57 10.09 9.56
CA LYS A 133 20.62 10.71 10.49
C LYS A 133 21.43 11.45 11.56
N THR A 134 21.18 12.75 11.74
CA THR A 134 21.84 13.55 12.79
C THR A 134 20.78 14.21 13.67
N LEU A 135 20.93 14.08 14.99
CA LEU A 135 20.06 14.72 15.99
C LEU A 135 20.42 16.22 16.08
N LEU A 136 19.42 17.08 15.97
CA LEU A 136 19.56 18.53 16.15
C LEU A 136 19.09 19.02 17.52
N TRP A 137 18.14 18.33 18.16
CA TRP A 137 17.58 18.75 19.45
C TRP A 137 16.80 17.59 20.12
N SER A 138 16.80 17.54 21.46
CA SER A 138 16.08 16.53 22.27
C SER A 138 15.46 17.13 23.54
N ALA A 139 14.20 16.82 23.81
CA ALA A 139 13.43 17.24 24.98
C ALA A 139 13.99 16.67 26.30
N SER A 140 14.65 15.51 26.26
CA SER A 140 15.26 14.88 27.45
C SER A 140 16.46 15.64 28.03
N GLN A 141 16.85 16.76 27.42
CA GLN A 141 17.86 17.68 27.96
C GLN A 141 17.29 18.77 28.89
N GLN A 142 15.97 18.89 29.06
CA GLN A 142 15.36 19.80 30.03
C GLN A 142 14.87 19.04 31.27
N ILE A 143 15.47 19.32 32.43
CA ILE A 143 15.11 18.74 33.72
C ILE A 143 14.12 19.66 34.45
N ASP A 144 13.02 19.02 34.89
CA ASP A 144 12.08 19.28 36.00
C ASP A 144 11.26 20.60 36.04
N GLU A 145 9.92 20.51 36.10
CA GLU A 145 9.14 20.25 37.33
C GLU A 145 7.63 20.06 37.00
N GLU A 146 6.94 19.22 37.79
CA GLU A 146 5.52 18.84 37.68
C GLU A 146 4.52 20.02 37.78
N VAL A 147 3.42 19.97 37.01
CA VAL A 147 2.21 20.82 37.20
C VAL A 147 0.93 19.96 37.00
N PRO A 148 -0.13 20.13 37.83
CA PRO A 148 -1.18 19.12 38.01
C PRO A 148 -2.32 19.20 36.99
N VAL A 149 -2.98 18.06 36.78
CA VAL A 149 -4.13 17.82 35.90
C VAL A 149 -5.36 18.62 36.34
N VAL A 150 -5.98 19.33 35.39
CA VAL A 150 -7.32 19.94 35.50
C VAL A 150 -8.25 19.20 34.55
N GLU A 151 -9.35 18.66 35.07
CA GLU A 151 -10.43 18.06 34.27
C GLU A 151 -11.20 19.16 33.52
N GLU A 152 -11.31 19.05 32.20
CA GLU A 152 -12.22 19.87 31.38
C GLU A 152 -13.44 19.04 30.94
N GLU A 153 -14.62 19.66 31.06
CA GLU A 153 -15.92 19.09 30.69
C GLU A 153 -16.05 18.85 29.16
N PRO A 154 -16.83 17.86 28.71
CA PRO A 154 -16.90 17.51 27.30
C PRO A 154 -17.64 18.57 26.47
N VAL A 155 -17.00 18.99 25.38
CA VAL A 155 -17.62 19.77 24.32
C VAL A 155 -18.62 18.87 23.58
N ILE A 156 -19.89 19.29 23.56
CA ILE A 156 -20.94 18.67 22.74
C ILE A 156 -20.75 19.17 21.31
N ILE A 157 -20.38 18.28 20.39
CA ILE A 157 -20.40 18.54 18.94
C ILE A 157 -21.80 18.17 18.44
N GLU A 158 -22.53 19.14 17.89
CA GLU A 158 -23.82 18.92 17.23
C GLU A 158 -23.63 18.17 15.90
N ASP A 159 -24.38 17.06 15.78
CA ASP A 159 -24.69 16.22 14.62
C ASP A 159 -24.37 16.81 13.22
N SER A 160 -23.21 16.48 12.66
CA SER A 160 -22.94 16.59 11.22
C SER A 160 -22.96 15.18 10.61
N GLN A 161 -24.06 14.83 9.95
CA GLN A 161 -24.15 13.60 9.15
C GLN A 161 -22.94 13.51 8.19
N PRO A 162 -22.28 12.34 8.04
CA PRO A 162 -21.12 12.21 7.16
C PRO A 162 -21.55 12.38 5.70
N VAL A 163 -21.07 13.44 5.06
CA VAL A 163 -21.37 13.77 3.65
C VAL A 163 -20.78 12.70 2.70
N GLY A 164 -19.74 11.96 3.13
CA GLY A 164 -19.04 10.95 2.34
C GLY A 164 -19.90 9.82 1.79
N ILE A 165 -20.80 9.25 2.59
CA ILE A 165 -21.63 8.11 2.15
C ILE A 165 -22.56 8.50 0.99
N GLN A 166 -23.02 9.75 0.93
CA GLN A 166 -23.83 10.22 -0.19
C GLN A 166 -23.02 10.34 -1.50
N TYR A 167 -21.77 10.83 -1.40
CA TYR A 167 -20.85 10.86 -2.54
C TYR A 167 -20.51 9.45 -3.02
N LEU A 168 -20.21 8.55 -2.10
CA LEU A 168 -19.92 7.14 -2.38
C LEU A 168 -21.08 6.46 -3.14
N LEU A 169 -22.31 6.63 -2.66
CA LEU A 169 -23.49 6.07 -3.34
C LEU A 169 -23.69 6.66 -4.75
N ALA A 170 -23.41 7.95 -4.94
CA ALA A 170 -23.48 8.59 -6.25
C ALA A 170 -22.41 8.07 -7.21
N GLU A 171 -21.19 7.83 -6.71
CA GLU A 171 -20.09 7.28 -7.49
C GLU A 171 -20.29 5.81 -7.86
N LEU A 172 -20.71 4.98 -6.89
CA LEU A 172 -21.03 3.57 -7.16
C LEU A 172 -22.14 3.45 -8.20
N ASN A 173 -23.02 4.47 -8.30
CA ASN A 173 -24.06 4.60 -9.32
C ASN A 173 -25.00 3.39 -9.41
N GLU A 174 -25.28 2.76 -8.26
CA GLU A 174 -26.17 1.61 -8.14
C GLU A 174 -27.38 1.98 -7.27
N PRO A 175 -28.57 2.24 -7.87
CA PRO A 175 -29.75 2.69 -7.12
C PRO A 175 -30.21 1.74 -6.00
N ILE A 176 -29.90 0.44 -6.14
CA ILE A 176 -30.23 -0.58 -5.14
C ILE A 176 -29.47 -0.37 -3.83
N TYR A 177 -28.23 0.15 -3.86
CA TYR A 177 -27.45 0.38 -2.64
C TYR A 177 -28.02 1.51 -1.81
N LYS A 178 -28.43 2.61 -2.45
CA LYS A 178 -29.10 3.72 -1.76
C LYS A 178 -30.40 3.26 -1.10
N THR A 179 -31.24 2.56 -1.86
CA THR A 179 -32.51 2.02 -1.35
C THR A 179 -32.28 1.06 -0.17
N THR A 180 -31.24 0.22 -0.26
CA THR A 180 -30.91 -0.75 0.80
C THR A 180 -30.43 -0.07 2.07
N LEU A 181 -29.57 0.95 1.96
CA LEU A 181 -29.12 1.72 3.11
C LEU A 181 -30.29 2.47 3.78
N GLU A 182 -31.19 3.07 2.99
CA GLU A 182 -32.38 3.73 3.51
C GLU A 182 -33.29 2.77 4.28
N MET A 183 -33.47 1.53 3.79
CA MET A 183 -34.22 0.49 4.49
C MET A 183 -33.53 0.07 5.80
N LEU A 184 -32.20 -0.15 5.77
CA LEU A 184 -31.44 -0.58 6.95
C LEU A 184 -31.45 0.48 8.07
N ARG A 185 -31.53 1.76 7.73
CA ARG A 185 -31.66 2.85 8.71
C ARG A 185 -33.04 2.92 9.37
N SER A 186 -34.07 2.34 8.76
CA SER A 186 -35.44 2.37 9.28
C SER A 186 -35.91 1.03 9.87
N ASP A 187 -35.23 -0.07 9.54
CA ASP A 187 -35.64 -1.43 9.86
C ASP A 187 -34.70 -2.11 10.86
N GLU A 188 -35.05 -3.31 11.30
CA GLU A 188 -34.15 -4.15 12.09
C GLU A 188 -32.97 -4.68 11.24
N PRO A 189 -31.78 -4.88 11.84
CA PRO A 189 -30.64 -5.46 11.15
C PRO A 189 -30.96 -6.80 10.49
N ILE A 190 -30.43 -7.02 9.29
CA ILE A 190 -30.54 -8.30 8.58
C ILE A 190 -29.77 -9.36 9.35
N ARG A 191 -30.40 -10.52 9.59
CA ARG A 191 -29.81 -11.69 10.26
C ARG A 191 -30.16 -12.96 9.50
N ASN A 192 -29.59 -14.09 9.89
CA ASN A 192 -29.98 -15.39 9.34
C ASN A 192 -31.49 -15.63 9.50
N GLY A 193 -32.17 -15.84 8.38
CA GLY A 193 -33.63 -15.96 8.29
C GLY A 193 -34.35 -14.71 7.81
N SER A 194 -33.69 -13.54 7.80
CA SER A 194 -34.29 -12.30 7.27
C SER A 194 -34.62 -12.43 5.78
N GLN A 195 -35.69 -11.75 5.38
CA GLN A 195 -36.16 -11.73 4.01
C GLN A 195 -36.55 -10.30 3.59
N GLY A 196 -36.39 -9.97 2.32
CA GLY A 196 -36.86 -8.71 1.76
C GLY A 196 -35.93 -8.10 0.72
N ASP A 197 -36.25 -6.87 0.34
CA ASP A 197 -35.52 -6.15 -0.70
C ASP A 197 -34.15 -5.67 -0.20
N ALA A 198 -34.02 -5.27 1.06
CA ALA A 198 -32.72 -4.94 1.68
C ALA A 198 -31.75 -6.14 1.62
N VAL A 199 -32.25 -7.36 1.87
CA VAL A 199 -31.45 -8.59 1.72
C VAL A 199 -30.97 -8.77 0.28
N ARG A 200 -31.81 -8.49 -0.71
CA ARG A 200 -31.41 -8.58 -2.12
C ARG A 200 -30.33 -7.56 -2.46
N GLY A 201 -30.40 -6.36 -1.87
CA GLY A 201 -29.33 -5.36 -1.98
C GLY A 201 -28.00 -5.82 -1.41
N VAL A 202 -28.00 -6.37 -0.18
CA VAL A 202 -26.80 -6.97 0.42
C VAL A 202 -26.25 -8.11 -0.43
N GLN A 203 -27.10 -9.03 -0.91
CA GLN A 203 -26.67 -10.12 -1.79
C GLN A 203 -26.08 -9.61 -3.11
N THR A 204 -26.65 -8.54 -3.67
CA THR A 204 -26.15 -7.89 -4.89
C THR A 204 -24.76 -7.31 -4.63
N LEU A 205 -24.57 -6.58 -3.53
CA LEU A 205 -23.27 -6.04 -3.14
C LEU A 205 -22.23 -7.16 -2.92
N LEU A 206 -22.58 -8.21 -2.17
CA LEU A 206 -21.66 -9.33 -1.93
C LEU A 206 -21.27 -10.04 -3.23
N ASN A 207 -22.15 -10.09 -4.23
CA ASN A 207 -21.84 -10.66 -5.53
C ASN A 207 -20.83 -9.86 -6.34
N GLU A 208 -20.70 -8.56 -6.11
CA GLU A 208 -19.63 -7.76 -6.72
C GLU A 208 -18.25 -8.24 -6.28
N PHE A 209 -18.13 -8.74 -5.05
CA PHE A 209 -16.93 -9.41 -4.55
C PHE A 209 -16.82 -10.88 -5.00
N GLY A 210 -17.57 -11.31 -6.02
CA GLY A 210 -17.46 -12.66 -6.60
C GLY A 210 -18.09 -13.79 -5.79
N LYS A 211 -19.00 -13.49 -4.84
CA LYS A 211 -19.59 -14.50 -3.94
C LYS A 211 -20.63 -15.44 -4.60
N ASN A 212 -21.10 -15.13 -5.81
CA ASN A 212 -22.00 -15.99 -6.60
C ASN A 212 -23.28 -16.46 -5.86
N LEU A 213 -23.85 -15.59 -5.03
CA LEU A 213 -25.07 -15.80 -4.28
C LEU A 213 -26.32 -15.73 -5.17
N PRO A 214 -27.35 -16.55 -4.90
CA PRO A 214 -28.65 -16.37 -5.52
C PRO A 214 -29.36 -15.13 -4.93
N LEU A 215 -29.89 -14.26 -5.80
CA LEU A 215 -30.56 -13.00 -5.42
C LEU A 215 -32.03 -13.20 -4.99
N THR A 216 -32.26 -14.16 -4.09
CA THR A 216 -33.61 -14.54 -3.64
C THR A 216 -34.24 -13.48 -2.72
N GLY A 217 -33.42 -12.64 -2.07
CA GLY A 217 -33.86 -11.78 -0.99
C GLY A 217 -34.08 -12.53 0.33
N GLY A 218 -33.53 -13.75 0.49
CA GLY A 218 -33.50 -14.47 1.77
C GLY A 218 -32.06 -14.65 2.27
N PHE A 219 -31.78 -14.20 3.50
CA PHE A 219 -30.44 -14.20 4.08
C PHE A 219 -30.23 -15.48 4.89
N TYR A 220 -29.52 -16.45 4.32
CA TYR A 220 -29.28 -17.75 4.93
C TYR A 220 -27.78 -18.06 5.02
N ASN A 221 -27.42 -19.29 5.40
CA ASN A 221 -26.03 -19.71 5.62
C ASN A 221 -25.07 -19.35 4.48
N MET A 222 -25.50 -19.36 3.21
CA MET A 222 -24.65 -18.93 2.10
C MET A 222 -24.38 -17.42 2.13
N SER A 223 -25.40 -16.59 2.38
CA SER A 223 -25.23 -15.14 2.51
C SER A 223 -24.42 -14.77 3.75
N LEU A 224 -24.64 -15.46 4.87
CA LEU A 224 -23.84 -15.27 6.08
C LEU A 224 -22.37 -15.64 5.84
N ALA A 225 -22.10 -16.80 5.24
CA ALA A 225 -20.72 -17.19 4.93
C ALA A 225 -20.04 -16.21 3.96
N ALA A 226 -20.79 -15.69 2.98
CA ALA A 226 -20.28 -14.69 2.05
C ALA A 226 -19.98 -13.34 2.73
N LEU A 227 -20.85 -12.89 3.64
CA LEU A 227 -20.61 -11.71 4.48
C LEU A 227 -19.33 -11.87 5.28
N GLN A 228 -19.24 -12.95 6.08
CA GLN A 228 -18.11 -13.20 6.97
C GLN A 228 -16.78 -13.37 6.21
N ASP A 229 -16.83 -13.88 4.98
CA ASP A 229 -15.64 -13.96 4.15
C ASP A 229 -15.20 -12.57 3.62
N VAL A 230 -16.13 -11.68 3.25
CA VAL A 230 -15.78 -10.29 2.92
C VAL A 230 -15.25 -9.57 4.16
N GLU A 231 -15.93 -9.70 5.30
CA GLU A 231 -15.50 -9.09 6.56
C GLU A 231 -14.08 -9.51 6.95
N ARG A 232 -13.81 -10.82 6.90
CA ARG A 232 -12.48 -11.37 7.15
C ARG A 232 -11.42 -10.78 6.23
N VAL A 233 -11.69 -10.70 4.92
CA VAL A 233 -10.72 -10.15 3.95
C VAL A 233 -10.52 -8.65 4.17
N PHE A 234 -11.55 -7.89 4.52
CA PHE A 234 -11.41 -6.44 4.73
C PHE A 234 -11.04 -6.04 6.16
N GLY A 235 -10.74 -7.01 7.03
CA GLY A 235 -10.36 -6.73 8.43
C GLY A 235 -11.51 -6.11 9.24
N MET A 236 -12.75 -6.40 8.87
CA MET A 236 -13.94 -6.01 9.63
C MET A 236 -14.20 -6.98 10.77
N ASP A 237 -15.04 -6.57 11.73
CA ASP A 237 -15.59 -7.48 12.72
C ASP A 237 -16.35 -8.62 12.04
N ASN A 238 -16.15 -9.84 12.53
CA ASN A 238 -16.85 -11.03 12.04
C ASN A 238 -18.27 -11.07 12.63
N THR A 239 -19.24 -10.49 11.91
CA THR A 239 -20.59 -10.30 12.40
C THR A 239 -21.52 -11.45 11.99
N ASP A 240 -22.70 -11.49 12.62
CA ASP A 240 -23.81 -12.37 12.21
C ASP A 240 -25.02 -11.57 11.70
N TYR A 241 -24.83 -10.28 11.41
CA TYR A 241 -25.87 -9.35 11.02
C TYR A 241 -25.37 -8.26 10.08
N VAL A 242 -26.29 -7.60 9.39
CA VAL A 242 -25.99 -6.38 8.61
C VAL A 242 -26.97 -5.29 9.04
N ASP A 243 -26.46 -4.28 9.73
CA ASP A 243 -27.13 -3.01 9.96
C ASP A 243 -26.62 -1.96 8.95
N ASP A 244 -27.04 -0.71 9.13
CA ASP A 244 -26.60 0.40 8.28
C ASP A 244 -25.09 0.65 8.37
N ALA A 245 -24.48 0.57 9.56
CA ALA A 245 -23.04 0.76 9.74
C ALA A 245 -22.21 -0.33 9.02
N VAL A 246 -22.57 -1.61 9.18
CA VAL A 246 -21.91 -2.71 8.46
C VAL A 246 -22.08 -2.54 6.95
N PHE A 247 -23.27 -2.15 6.49
CA PHE A 247 -23.51 -1.94 5.07
C PHE A 247 -22.73 -0.75 4.49
N GLU A 248 -22.59 0.35 5.23
CA GLU A 248 -21.74 1.49 4.85
C GLU A 248 -20.28 1.07 4.71
N GLN A 249 -19.74 0.30 5.65
CA GLN A 249 -18.37 -0.23 5.56
C GLN A 249 -18.19 -1.14 4.34
N LEU A 250 -19.19 -1.99 4.04
CA LEU A 250 -19.18 -2.83 2.84
C LEU A 250 -19.18 -2.00 1.54
N LEU A 251 -19.88 -0.85 1.51
CA LEU A 251 -19.85 0.06 0.36
C LEU A 251 -18.48 0.72 0.18
N ILE A 252 -17.83 1.12 1.27
CA ILE A 252 -16.46 1.69 1.24
C ILE A 252 -15.48 0.63 0.69
N ASN A 253 -15.59 -0.60 1.18
CA ASN A 253 -14.77 -1.72 0.70
C ASN A 253 -15.03 -2.03 -0.78
N LEU A 254 -16.28 -1.91 -1.23
CA LEU A 254 -16.64 -2.12 -2.64
C LEU A 254 -16.02 -1.05 -3.55
N GLN A 255 -15.96 0.20 -3.11
CA GLN A 255 -15.29 1.27 -3.85
C GLN A 255 -13.81 0.95 -4.04
N ALA A 256 -13.10 0.59 -2.96
CA ALA A 256 -11.71 0.15 -3.02
C ALA A 256 -11.53 -0.98 -4.04
N PHE A 257 -12.42 -1.99 -3.97
CA PHE A 257 -12.40 -3.15 -4.87
C PHE A 257 -12.65 -2.81 -6.34
N ARG A 258 -13.61 -1.92 -6.64
CA ARG A 258 -13.94 -1.49 -8.03
C ARG A 258 -12.87 -0.56 -8.62
N LYS A 259 -12.23 0.27 -7.80
CA LYS A 259 -11.25 1.26 -8.26
C LYS A 259 -9.99 0.62 -8.82
N LEU A 260 -9.53 -0.48 -8.20
CA LEU A 260 -8.38 -1.24 -8.69
C LEU A 260 -8.56 -1.80 -10.12
N ASP A 261 -9.79 -1.98 -10.60
CA ASP A 261 -10.05 -2.47 -11.96
C ASP A 261 -10.06 -1.36 -13.02
N ASN A 262 -10.32 -0.10 -12.63
CA ASN A 262 -10.77 0.95 -13.56
C ASN A 262 -9.84 2.16 -13.67
N LEU A 263 -8.98 2.40 -12.68
CA LEU A 263 -8.08 3.54 -12.67
C LEU A 263 -6.67 2.99 -12.43
N GLY A 264 -5.66 3.55 -13.09
CA GLY A 264 -4.27 3.31 -12.69
C GLY A 264 -4.12 3.51 -11.18
N GLU A 265 -3.10 2.88 -10.60
CA GLU A 265 -2.87 2.64 -9.16
C GLU A 265 -3.01 3.85 -8.21
N ASP A 266 -3.23 5.06 -8.74
CA ASP A 266 -3.08 6.36 -8.08
C ASP A 266 -4.37 7.16 -7.77
N GLU A 267 -5.58 6.76 -8.21
CA GLU A 267 -6.79 7.63 -8.07
C GLU A 267 -7.87 7.17 -7.07
N ILE A 268 -7.63 7.58 -5.81
CA ILE A 268 -8.52 8.03 -4.72
C ILE A 268 -9.66 7.10 -4.25
N ILE A 269 -9.52 6.62 -3.01
CA ILE A 269 -10.60 6.57 -2.01
C ILE A 269 -10.69 7.97 -1.39
N TYR A 270 -11.90 8.55 -1.30
CA TYR A 270 -12.14 9.87 -0.70
C TYR A 270 -11.91 9.82 0.81
N HIS A 271 -10.67 9.70 1.26
CA HIS A 271 -10.35 9.39 2.64
C HIS A 271 -10.86 10.50 3.57
N ASP A 272 -10.72 11.78 3.19
CA ASP A 272 -11.26 12.92 3.93
C ASP A 272 -12.80 12.92 3.99
N GLU A 273 -13.48 12.68 2.86
CA GLU A 273 -14.94 12.69 2.82
C GLU A 273 -15.55 11.47 3.53
N LEU A 274 -14.86 10.33 3.51
CA LEU A 274 -15.24 9.09 4.19
C LEU A 274 -14.75 9.03 5.64
N GLY A 275 -13.96 10.01 6.09
CA GLY A 275 -13.42 10.08 7.45
C GLY A 275 -12.44 8.94 7.77
N ILE A 276 -11.72 8.43 6.78
CA ILE A 276 -10.67 7.41 6.95
C ILE A 276 -9.29 8.04 6.70
N SER A 277 -8.23 7.49 7.28
CA SER A 277 -6.86 7.96 7.07
C SER A 277 -6.25 7.40 5.77
N TRP A 278 -5.14 7.99 5.32
CA TRP A 278 -4.32 7.45 4.23
C TRP A 278 -3.85 6.00 4.51
N ASP A 279 -3.46 5.71 5.75
CA ASP A 279 -3.07 4.38 6.21
C ASP A 279 -4.24 3.38 6.05
N GLN A 280 -5.46 3.79 6.41
CA GLN A 280 -6.68 3.00 6.23
C GLN A 280 -7.03 2.81 4.75
N GLU A 281 -6.90 3.85 3.92
CA GLU A 281 -7.07 3.75 2.46
C GLU A 281 -6.10 2.71 1.87
N ALA A 282 -4.82 2.77 2.22
CA ALA A 282 -3.81 1.81 1.77
C ALA A 282 -4.14 0.38 2.24
N TYR A 283 -4.60 0.23 3.48
CA TYR A 283 -5.05 -1.07 4.01
C TYR A 283 -6.25 -1.62 3.23
N LEU A 284 -7.24 -0.78 2.91
CA LEU A 284 -8.40 -1.19 2.11
C LEU A 284 -8.01 -1.60 0.68
N LYS A 285 -7.06 -0.89 0.06
CA LYS A 285 -6.48 -1.30 -1.23
C LYS A 285 -5.78 -2.66 -1.13
N ALA A 286 -5.02 -2.90 -0.06
CA ALA A 286 -4.37 -4.17 0.19
C ALA A 286 -5.38 -5.33 0.34
N CYS A 287 -6.43 -5.13 1.12
CA CYS A 287 -7.54 -6.08 1.26
C CYS A 287 -8.23 -6.35 -0.08
N ALA A 288 -8.44 -5.31 -0.89
CA ALA A 288 -9.03 -5.46 -2.22
C ALA A 288 -8.12 -6.25 -3.18
N TRP A 289 -6.80 -6.05 -3.16
CA TRP A 289 -5.85 -6.88 -3.90
C TRP A 289 -5.87 -8.34 -3.45
N GLU A 290 -5.90 -8.59 -2.14
CA GLU A 290 -6.03 -9.95 -1.58
C GLU A 290 -7.32 -10.61 -2.07
N MET A 291 -8.44 -9.88 -2.03
CA MET A 291 -9.74 -10.34 -2.51
C MET A 291 -9.73 -10.72 -4.00
N LYS A 292 -8.91 -10.05 -4.81
CA LYS A 292 -8.69 -10.37 -6.24
C LYS A 292 -7.67 -11.49 -6.47
N GLY A 293 -7.06 -12.03 -5.41
CA GLY A 293 -6.01 -13.04 -5.49
C GLY A 293 -4.69 -12.49 -6.05
N LYS A 294 -4.43 -11.20 -5.83
CA LYS A 294 -3.21 -10.47 -6.20
C LYS A 294 -2.35 -10.21 -4.97
N PHE A 295 -1.77 -11.28 -4.43
CA PHE A 295 -1.09 -11.28 -3.15
C PHE A 295 0.23 -10.50 -3.12
N TYR A 296 0.95 -10.34 -4.23
CA TYR A 296 2.15 -9.49 -4.25
C TYR A 296 1.76 -8.01 -4.14
N ASN A 297 0.77 -7.57 -4.90
CA ASN A 297 0.24 -6.21 -4.78
C ASN A 297 -0.36 -5.96 -3.38
N ALA A 298 -1.06 -6.95 -2.82
CA ALA A 298 -1.55 -6.88 -1.44
C ALA A 298 -0.41 -6.77 -0.42
N TYR A 299 0.67 -7.55 -0.58
CA TYR A 299 1.85 -7.48 0.28
C TYR A 299 2.45 -6.07 0.31
N GLN A 300 2.66 -5.46 -0.87
CA GLN A 300 3.21 -4.11 -0.98
C GLN A 300 2.27 -3.07 -0.37
N ALA A 301 0.97 -3.19 -0.62
CA ALA A 301 -0.02 -2.25 -0.08
C ALA A 301 -0.17 -2.37 1.46
N PHE A 302 -0.12 -3.60 2.02
CA PHE A 302 -0.09 -3.77 3.48
C PHE A 302 1.17 -3.16 4.09
N TYR A 303 2.34 -3.38 3.47
CA TYR A 303 3.60 -2.78 3.92
C TYR A 303 3.53 -1.25 3.98
N GLN A 304 2.98 -0.64 2.93
CA GLN A 304 2.79 0.81 2.85
C GLN A 304 1.76 1.32 3.85
N SER A 305 0.73 0.53 4.18
CA SER A 305 -0.34 0.97 5.06
C SER A 305 0.11 1.20 6.51
N GLY A 306 1.01 0.36 7.04
CA GLY A 306 1.38 0.40 8.47
C GLY A 306 0.22 0.28 9.46
N TRP A 307 -0.98 -0.11 8.99
CA TRP A 307 -2.22 -0.03 9.74
C TRP A 307 -2.61 -1.36 10.37
N ASN A 308 -3.07 -1.34 11.62
CA ASN A 308 -3.69 -2.49 12.29
C ASN A 308 -2.78 -3.75 12.32
N ASP A 309 -3.19 -4.82 11.66
CA ASP A 309 -2.54 -6.14 11.60
C ASP A 309 -1.68 -6.31 10.33
N TYR A 310 -1.23 -5.21 9.72
CA TYR A 310 -0.56 -5.21 8.41
C TYR A 310 0.61 -6.21 8.31
N GLU A 311 1.46 -6.34 9.35
CA GLU A 311 2.57 -7.30 9.33
C GLU A 311 2.08 -8.75 9.19
N THR A 312 1.04 -9.12 9.95
CA THR A 312 0.44 -10.46 9.87
C THR A 312 -0.23 -10.67 8.51
N ARG A 313 -0.88 -9.64 7.97
CA ARG A 313 -1.52 -9.69 6.65
C ARG A 313 -0.50 -9.79 5.51
N MET A 314 0.63 -9.10 5.61
CA MET A 314 1.76 -9.22 4.69
C MET A 314 2.31 -10.64 4.68
N GLU A 315 2.61 -11.20 5.86
CA GLU A 315 3.11 -12.57 5.96
C GLU A 315 2.12 -13.57 5.35
N ALA A 316 0.81 -13.36 5.57
CA ALA A 316 -0.25 -14.19 5.00
C ALA A 316 -0.35 -14.08 3.46
N CYS A 317 0.15 -13.00 2.85
CA CYS A 317 0.23 -12.87 1.40
C CYS A 317 1.31 -13.78 0.79
N VAL A 318 2.34 -14.14 1.56
CA VAL A 318 3.35 -15.12 1.13
C VAL A 318 2.75 -16.51 1.20
N GLN A 319 2.42 -17.06 0.04
CA GLN A 319 1.74 -18.34 -0.08
C GLN A 319 2.73 -19.50 0.06
N LYS A 320 2.25 -20.60 0.66
CA LYS A 320 3.00 -21.85 0.64
C LYS A 320 3.17 -22.34 -0.79
N TRP A 321 4.36 -22.84 -1.12
CA TRP A 321 4.60 -23.52 -2.39
C TRP A 321 3.57 -24.64 -2.63
N PRO A 322 2.96 -24.69 -3.84
CA PRO A 322 2.19 -25.83 -4.27
C PRO A 322 3.00 -27.12 -4.29
N THR A 323 2.31 -28.25 -4.46
CA THR A 323 2.98 -29.50 -4.80
C THR A 323 3.47 -29.43 -6.25
N ASP A 324 4.61 -30.05 -6.55
CA ASP A 324 5.12 -30.16 -7.92
C ASP A 324 4.05 -30.76 -8.86
N GLY A 325 3.78 -30.12 -10.00
CA GLY A 325 2.75 -30.55 -10.94
C GLY A 325 1.98 -29.42 -11.61
N GLU A 326 0.91 -29.77 -12.31
CA GLU A 326 -0.03 -28.79 -12.89
C GLU A 326 -0.90 -28.17 -11.79
N ILE A 327 -0.80 -26.85 -11.63
CA ILE A 327 -1.56 -26.07 -10.65
C ILE A 327 -2.75 -25.34 -11.26
N TYR A 328 -2.81 -25.26 -12.59
CA TYR A 328 -3.92 -24.70 -13.34
C TYR A 328 -4.04 -25.37 -14.70
N HIS A 329 -5.28 -25.65 -15.11
CA HIS A 329 -5.62 -26.09 -16.45
C HIS A 329 -6.90 -25.39 -16.90
N ASN A 330 -6.88 -24.76 -18.08
CA ASN A 330 -8.04 -24.04 -18.60
C ASN A 330 -9.14 -25.02 -19.04
N PRO A 331 -10.38 -24.89 -18.54
CA PRO A 331 -11.44 -25.85 -18.84
C PRO A 331 -11.81 -26.00 -20.31
N SER A 332 -11.54 -24.99 -21.13
CA SER A 332 -11.79 -25.03 -22.57
C SER A 332 -10.76 -25.86 -23.34
N TYR A 333 -9.69 -26.32 -22.67
CA TYR A 333 -8.53 -26.97 -23.29
C TYR A 333 -8.20 -28.35 -22.71
N TYR A 334 -9.10 -28.99 -21.94
CA TYR A 334 -8.90 -30.31 -21.30
C TYR A 334 -8.66 -31.52 -22.24
N SER A 335 -8.55 -31.32 -23.56
CA SER A 335 -8.29 -32.42 -24.50
C SER A 335 -6.83 -32.89 -24.42
N SER A 336 -6.60 -34.19 -24.30
CA SER A 336 -5.28 -34.82 -24.34
C SER A 336 -4.87 -35.17 -25.77
N GLY A 337 -4.57 -34.16 -26.59
CA GLY A 337 -4.13 -34.35 -27.97
C GLY A 337 -2.63 -34.64 -28.08
N THR A 338 -1.85 -34.16 -27.12
CA THR A 338 -0.39 -34.28 -27.04
C THR A 338 0.06 -34.18 -25.58
N THR A 339 1.23 -34.70 -25.26
CA THR A 339 1.87 -34.59 -23.95
C THR A 339 3.11 -33.72 -24.06
N LEU A 340 3.29 -32.76 -23.17
CA LEU A 340 4.55 -32.02 -23.01
C LEU A 340 5.15 -32.36 -21.64
N GLN A 341 6.25 -33.10 -21.63
CA GLN A 341 7.07 -33.29 -20.45
C GLN A 341 8.16 -32.22 -20.40
N ILE A 342 8.24 -31.49 -19.29
CA ILE A 342 9.26 -30.48 -19.06
C ILE A 342 10.17 -30.98 -17.95
N ILE A 343 11.45 -31.14 -18.30
CA ILE A 343 12.50 -31.55 -17.39
C ILE A 343 13.38 -30.33 -17.15
N VAL A 344 13.71 -30.04 -15.90
CA VAL A 344 14.50 -28.87 -15.51
C VAL A 344 15.73 -29.33 -14.74
N GLY A 345 16.91 -28.95 -15.24
CA GLY A 345 18.15 -29.01 -14.48
C GLY A 345 18.21 -27.81 -13.53
N LYS A 346 18.13 -28.02 -12.22
CA LYS A 346 18.17 -26.91 -11.26
C LYS A 346 18.97 -27.26 -10.02
N ASP A 347 19.58 -26.25 -9.42
CA ASP A 347 20.18 -26.32 -8.10
C ASP A 347 19.10 -26.23 -7.01
N ASP A 348 19.38 -26.78 -5.83
CA ASP A 348 18.49 -26.74 -4.68
C ASP A 348 18.37 -25.29 -4.15
N GLY A 349 17.15 -24.75 -4.08
CA GLY A 349 16.89 -23.45 -3.43
C GLY A 349 15.77 -22.61 -4.05
N GLN A 350 15.52 -22.75 -5.36
CA GLN A 350 14.51 -21.97 -6.08
C GLN A 350 13.39 -22.83 -6.65
N ALA A 351 12.20 -22.25 -6.72
CA ALA A 351 11.05 -22.81 -7.42
C ALA A 351 10.90 -22.21 -8.82
N MET A 352 10.23 -22.93 -9.71
CA MET A 352 9.93 -22.49 -11.07
C MET A 352 8.42 -22.62 -11.34
N LEU A 353 7.84 -21.58 -11.92
CA LEU A 353 6.50 -21.58 -12.51
C LEU A 353 6.66 -21.57 -14.03
N ILE A 354 5.94 -22.45 -14.71
CA ILE A 354 5.91 -22.53 -16.17
C ILE A 354 4.48 -22.24 -16.62
N LYS A 355 4.28 -21.18 -17.41
CA LYS A 355 2.98 -20.81 -18.00
C LYS A 355 2.99 -21.20 -19.48
N ILE A 356 1.98 -21.97 -19.89
CA ILE A 356 1.77 -22.38 -21.27
C ILE A 356 0.57 -21.61 -21.81
N MET A 357 0.83 -20.74 -22.78
CA MET A 357 -0.10 -19.76 -23.34
C MET A 357 -0.48 -20.12 -24.77
N ARG A 358 -1.71 -19.80 -25.18
CA ARG A 358 -2.14 -19.78 -26.58
C ARG A 358 -2.72 -18.40 -26.89
N GLY A 359 -1.97 -17.59 -27.64
CA GLY A 359 -2.19 -16.13 -27.66
C GLY A 359 -2.15 -15.59 -26.23
N ASP A 360 -3.13 -14.77 -25.86
CA ASP A 360 -3.23 -14.18 -24.51
C ASP A 360 -3.91 -15.11 -23.48
N THR A 361 -4.29 -16.33 -23.87
CA THR A 361 -4.99 -17.26 -22.98
C THR A 361 -4.00 -18.20 -22.28
N LEU A 362 -3.99 -18.17 -20.94
CA LEU A 362 -3.33 -19.20 -20.15
C LEU A 362 -4.06 -20.54 -20.33
N VAL A 363 -3.35 -21.54 -20.84
CA VAL A 363 -3.86 -22.89 -21.08
C VAL A 363 -3.52 -23.81 -19.92
N SER A 364 -2.27 -23.78 -19.45
CA SER A 364 -1.79 -24.59 -18.33
C SER A 364 -0.72 -23.83 -17.56
N ALA A 365 -0.66 -24.04 -16.24
CA ALA A 365 0.44 -23.58 -15.41
C ALA A 365 0.99 -24.73 -14.56
N LEU A 366 2.30 -24.93 -14.64
CA LEU A 366 3.02 -26.01 -13.95
C LEU A 366 3.95 -25.39 -12.90
N PHE A 367 3.93 -25.94 -11.69
CA PHE A 367 4.81 -25.52 -10.60
C PHE A 367 5.84 -26.62 -10.30
N LEU A 368 7.09 -26.19 -10.08
CA LEU A 368 8.22 -27.03 -9.71
C LEU A 368 8.94 -26.40 -8.51
N GLY A 369 8.68 -26.92 -7.31
CA GLY A 369 9.39 -26.55 -6.09
C GLY A 369 10.67 -27.36 -5.88
N LYS A 370 10.54 -28.68 -5.69
CA LYS A 370 11.71 -29.56 -5.38
C LYS A 370 12.00 -30.60 -6.45
N GLY A 371 11.00 -30.99 -7.23
CA GLY A 371 11.15 -31.92 -8.34
C GLY A 371 11.94 -31.33 -9.51
N THR A 372 12.19 -32.19 -10.50
CA THR A 372 12.91 -31.86 -11.74
C THR A 372 12.08 -32.10 -12.99
N THR A 373 10.83 -32.56 -12.84
CA THR A 373 9.98 -32.93 -13.97
C THR A 373 8.53 -32.61 -13.69
N VAL A 374 7.87 -31.99 -14.66
CA VAL A 374 6.42 -31.78 -14.73
C VAL A 374 5.91 -32.16 -16.11
N THR A 375 4.62 -32.45 -16.20
CA THR A 375 3.98 -32.85 -17.44
C THR A 375 2.64 -32.14 -17.59
N ALA A 376 2.36 -31.63 -18.78
CA ALA A 376 1.05 -31.14 -19.18
C ALA A 376 0.48 -32.02 -20.30
N SER A 377 -0.83 -32.32 -20.24
CA SER A 377 -1.58 -32.85 -21.38
C SER A 377 -2.27 -31.69 -22.07
N LEU A 378 -2.02 -31.49 -23.36
CA LEU A 378 -2.47 -30.32 -24.10
C LEU A 378 -3.23 -30.72 -25.38
N PRO A 379 -4.12 -29.86 -25.90
CA PRO A 379 -4.56 -29.98 -27.29
C PRO A 379 -3.39 -29.83 -28.25
N ALA A 380 -3.56 -30.30 -29.49
CA ALA A 380 -2.64 -29.90 -30.54
C ALA A 380 -2.79 -28.40 -30.86
N GLY A 381 -1.69 -27.75 -31.21
CA GLY A 381 -1.66 -26.37 -31.72
C GLY A 381 -0.42 -25.60 -31.28
N THR A 382 -0.48 -24.28 -31.42
CA THR A 382 0.67 -23.39 -31.24
C THR A 382 0.61 -22.70 -29.88
N TYR A 383 1.78 -22.61 -29.22
CA TYR A 383 1.91 -22.17 -27.83
C TYR A 383 3.11 -21.26 -27.64
N THR A 384 2.99 -20.33 -26.68
CA THR A 384 4.12 -19.63 -26.07
C THR A 384 4.32 -20.19 -24.67
N ILE A 385 5.58 -20.43 -24.29
CA ILE A 385 5.92 -20.95 -22.96
C ILE A 385 6.73 -19.88 -22.24
N LYS A 386 6.26 -19.49 -21.05
CA LYS A 386 6.96 -18.55 -20.16
C LYS A 386 7.42 -19.28 -18.91
N THR A 387 8.56 -18.86 -18.35
CA THR A 387 9.09 -19.39 -17.10
C THR A 387 9.36 -18.26 -16.13
N GLY A 388 8.99 -18.46 -14.87
CA GLY A 388 9.36 -17.60 -13.75
C GLY A 388 10.12 -18.42 -12.71
N VAL A 389 11.17 -17.85 -12.12
CA VAL A 389 11.97 -18.49 -11.08
C VAL A 389 12.08 -17.56 -9.88
N GLY A 390 11.95 -18.11 -8.68
CA GLY A 390 12.09 -17.32 -7.45
C GLY A 390 12.00 -18.15 -6.17
N GLU A 391 12.14 -17.45 -5.04
CA GLU A 391 12.13 -18.04 -3.69
C GLU A 391 10.78 -17.83 -3.00
N THR A 392 10.26 -16.60 -3.04
CA THR A 392 9.01 -16.20 -2.38
C THR A 392 7.84 -16.38 -3.34
N TRP A 393 6.81 -17.11 -2.95
CA TRP A 393 5.65 -17.40 -3.80
C TRP A 393 4.43 -16.60 -3.37
N PHE A 394 3.80 -15.90 -4.31
CA PHE A 394 2.59 -15.08 -4.10
C PHE A 394 1.36 -15.66 -4.81
N GLY A 395 1.43 -16.91 -5.31
CA GLY A 395 0.30 -17.53 -6.01
C GLY A 395 0.37 -17.37 -7.53
N LEU A 396 -0.55 -18.02 -8.25
CA LEU A 396 -0.50 -18.12 -9.71
C LEU A 396 -0.52 -16.76 -10.45
N ASN A 397 -1.26 -15.79 -9.91
CA ASN A 397 -1.45 -14.49 -10.55
C ASN A 397 -0.23 -13.56 -10.44
N ASP A 398 0.58 -13.74 -9.40
CA ASP A 398 1.71 -12.85 -9.06
C ASP A 398 3.05 -13.60 -8.95
N ALA A 399 3.03 -14.92 -9.16
CA ALA A 399 4.18 -15.80 -9.19
C ALA A 399 5.17 -15.54 -8.04
N PHE A 400 6.33 -14.96 -8.34
CA PHE A 400 7.40 -14.69 -7.39
C PHE A 400 7.57 -13.19 -7.07
N GLY A 401 6.62 -12.34 -7.46
CA GLY A 401 6.70 -10.88 -7.34
C GLY A 401 7.80 -10.27 -8.22
N GLU A 402 8.16 -9.01 -7.99
CA GLU A 402 9.20 -8.32 -8.77
C GLU A 402 10.62 -8.86 -8.54
N ASP A 403 10.86 -9.54 -7.42
CA ASP A 403 12.16 -10.18 -7.13
C ASP A 403 12.37 -11.47 -7.94
N GLY A 404 11.31 -11.98 -8.59
CA GLY A 404 11.39 -13.11 -9.49
C GLY A 404 12.13 -12.79 -10.78
N TYR A 405 12.70 -13.83 -11.40
CA TYR A 405 13.28 -13.74 -12.74
C TYR A 405 12.37 -14.43 -13.75
N TYR A 406 11.95 -13.70 -14.79
CA TYR A 406 10.95 -14.14 -15.75
C TYR A 406 11.50 -14.13 -17.16
N GLU A 407 11.11 -15.13 -17.95
CA GLU A 407 11.54 -15.29 -19.33
C GLU A 407 10.41 -15.83 -20.21
N THR A 408 10.44 -15.48 -21.49
CA THR A 408 9.70 -16.17 -22.54
C THR A 408 10.67 -17.07 -23.31
N LEU A 409 10.30 -18.34 -23.51
CA LEU A 409 11.12 -19.29 -24.24
C LEU A 409 11.10 -18.99 -25.74
N LEU A 410 12.25 -19.21 -26.37
CA LEU A 410 12.47 -19.09 -27.80
C LEU A 410 12.80 -20.48 -28.36
N PHE A 411 12.19 -20.82 -29.48
CA PHE A 411 12.41 -22.05 -30.24
C PHE A 411 13.07 -21.71 -31.58
N ASP A 412 13.29 -22.70 -32.43
CA ASP A 412 13.93 -22.60 -33.75
C ASP A 412 13.77 -21.23 -34.45
N ASN A 413 14.91 -20.62 -34.80
CA ASN A 413 14.99 -19.29 -35.41
C ASN A 413 14.45 -18.16 -34.51
N ASP A 414 14.67 -18.27 -33.19
CA ASP A 414 14.29 -17.27 -32.18
C ASP A 414 12.78 -16.99 -32.14
N MET A 415 11.95 -18.00 -32.44
CA MET A 415 10.49 -17.87 -32.42
C MET A 415 9.92 -18.09 -31.01
N ARG A 416 9.05 -17.20 -30.55
CA ARG A 416 8.31 -17.34 -29.27
C ARG A 416 7.23 -18.42 -29.27
N GLU A 417 7.01 -19.06 -30.42
CA GLU A 417 5.92 -20.00 -30.64
C GLU A 417 6.46 -21.39 -30.96
N VAL A 418 5.91 -22.41 -30.30
CA VAL A 418 6.14 -23.83 -30.61
C VAL A 418 4.82 -24.48 -31.00
N THR A 419 4.84 -25.31 -32.03
CA THR A 419 3.67 -26.11 -32.44
C THR A 419 3.79 -27.53 -31.92
N LEU A 420 2.77 -27.96 -31.19
CA LEU A 420 2.65 -29.32 -30.67
C LEU A 420 1.57 -30.07 -31.46
N ASP A 421 1.95 -31.12 -32.17
CA ASP A 421 1.10 -31.89 -33.05
C ASP A 421 0.35 -33.01 -32.31
N TYR A 422 -0.82 -33.35 -32.84
CA TYR A 422 -1.66 -34.40 -32.28
C TYR A 422 -0.97 -35.78 -32.35
N GLY A 423 -0.99 -36.51 -31.23
CA GLY A 423 -0.47 -37.86 -31.10
C GLY A 423 1.02 -37.95 -30.79
N TYR A 424 1.69 -36.82 -30.55
CA TYR A 424 3.10 -36.76 -30.18
C TYR A 424 3.28 -36.52 -28.67
N ASP A 425 4.36 -37.08 -28.14
CA ASP A 425 4.87 -36.80 -26.79
C ASP A 425 6.17 -35.99 -26.94
N TYR A 426 6.14 -34.74 -26.47
CA TYR A 426 7.26 -33.81 -26.52
C TYR A 426 8.02 -33.80 -25.20
N THR A 427 9.34 -33.61 -25.28
CA THR A 427 10.21 -33.39 -24.12
C THR A 427 10.94 -32.07 -24.27
N LEU A 428 10.69 -31.14 -23.36
CA LEU A 428 11.42 -29.89 -23.22
C LEU A 428 12.42 -30.02 -22.08
N ARG A 429 13.68 -29.68 -22.32
CA ARG A 429 14.76 -29.71 -21.33
C ARG A 429 15.26 -28.29 -21.08
N LEU A 430 15.14 -27.80 -19.85
CA LEU A 430 15.57 -26.46 -19.45
C LEU A 430 16.77 -26.53 -18.51
N ASN A 431 17.70 -25.58 -18.62
CA ASN A 431 18.83 -25.40 -17.69
C ASN A 431 19.75 -26.62 -17.52
N PHE A 432 20.06 -27.32 -18.61
CA PHE A 432 21.01 -28.45 -18.58
C PHE A 432 22.41 -28.05 -19.04
N SER A 433 23.41 -28.45 -18.27
CA SER A 433 24.83 -28.41 -18.66
C SER A 433 25.27 -29.77 -19.19
N GLY A 434 24.96 -30.06 -20.45
CA GLY A 434 25.33 -31.31 -21.11
C GLY A 434 25.49 -31.13 -22.63
N GLU A 435 26.00 -32.15 -23.33
CA GLU A 435 25.96 -32.14 -24.80
C GLU A 435 24.49 -32.09 -25.24
N ALA A 436 24.15 -31.07 -26.04
CA ALA A 436 22.87 -30.98 -26.70
C ALA A 436 22.68 -32.20 -27.61
N ASP A 437 21.46 -32.74 -27.64
CA ASP A 437 21.12 -33.76 -28.64
C ASP A 437 21.18 -33.09 -30.02
N PRO A 438 22.07 -33.52 -30.93
CA PRO A 438 22.26 -32.84 -32.21
C PRO A 438 21.01 -32.92 -33.12
N ASP A 439 20.06 -33.80 -32.79
CA ASP A 439 18.80 -33.95 -33.51
C ASP A 439 17.62 -33.22 -32.82
N ALA A 440 17.87 -32.49 -31.72
CA ALA A 440 16.85 -31.70 -31.02
C ALA A 440 16.84 -30.23 -31.47
N ASP A 441 15.66 -29.63 -31.45
CA ASP A 441 15.47 -28.19 -31.68
C ASP A 441 16.18 -27.38 -30.57
N ASP A 442 16.79 -26.26 -30.95
CA ASP A 442 17.45 -25.37 -30.00
C ASP A 442 16.38 -24.57 -29.22
N VAL A 443 16.57 -24.47 -27.89
CA VAL A 443 15.70 -23.68 -27.01
C VAL A 443 16.54 -22.60 -26.34
N GLY A 444 16.15 -21.35 -26.61
CA GLY A 444 16.66 -20.15 -25.94
C GLY A 444 15.59 -19.50 -25.06
N SER A 445 15.88 -18.30 -24.59
CA SER A 445 14.93 -17.47 -23.86
C SER A 445 15.26 -15.99 -23.99
N GLU A 446 14.29 -15.14 -23.71
CA GLU A 446 14.49 -13.70 -23.52
C GLU A 446 13.82 -13.22 -22.24
N PRO A 447 14.35 -12.16 -21.57
CA PRO A 447 13.76 -11.62 -20.36
C PRO A 447 12.33 -11.12 -20.55
N GLU A 448 11.48 -11.35 -19.56
CA GLU A 448 10.09 -10.89 -19.48
C GLU A 448 9.90 -10.00 -18.25
N SER A 449 9.03 -9.00 -18.33
CA SER A 449 8.71 -8.19 -17.15
C SER A 449 7.74 -8.95 -16.23
N PHE A 450 7.82 -8.73 -14.90
CA PHE A 450 6.84 -9.28 -13.97
C PHE A 450 5.39 -8.95 -14.38
N LYS A 451 5.16 -7.72 -14.88
CA LYS A 451 3.84 -7.24 -15.29
C LYS A 451 3.29 -7.97 -16.51
N ASP A 452 4.16 -8.39 -17.43
CA ASP A 452 3.80 -9.02 -18.69
C ASP A 452 3.80 -10.57 -18.60
N PHE A 453 4.32 -11.13 -17.51
CA PHE A 453 4.39 -12.57 -17.24
C PHE A 453 3.07 -13.15 -16.71
#